data_AF-A0A937KDZ9-F1
#
_entry.id   AF-A0A937KDZ9-F1
#
_cell.length_a   1.000
_cell.length_b   1.000
_cell.length_c   1.000
_cell.angle_alpha   90.00
_cell.angle_beta   90.00
_cell.angle_gamma   90.00
#
_symmetry.space_group_name_H-M   'P 1'
#
loop_
_entity.id
_entity.type
_entity.pdbx_description
1 polymer ?
#
loop_
_entity_poly.entity_id
_entity_poly.type
_entity_poly.pdbx_seq_one_letter_code
_entity_poly.pdbx_strand_id
1 'polypeptide(L)'
;DESSDTNDDFDGVDIDYEGEISDVTVGDDGVIVVTYENGMQHTYEQPVDPETGEKKDIRFTDSSGDMWVVDSDVKITKSGQNNGNNTPDEGSQQQFTIEEKIVIAVLEDFKTRMEAWLEVHGKGPLSDYEMMWVEGLPGCLPENAGFVDKVYDYVDELLESEAKKKAFAAKVQQNNSFLSDIGQNISADTEVSEIERSLSSENWQQASGATCKQLLSEDAITSEMIVMELEDCPDCKLVENA
;
A
#
# COMPACT_ATOMS: atom_id res chain seq x y z
N ASP A 1 -11.73 -39.27 -24.93
CA ASP A 1 -11.15 -40.03 -23.81
C ASP A 1 -9.73 -40.44 -24.13
N GLU A 2 -8.81 -39.51 -23.95
CA GLU A 2 -7.43 -39.84 -23.67
C GLU A 2 -7.07 -39.10 -22.38
N SER A 3 -7.07 -39.86 -21.29
CA SER A 3 -6.59 -39.48 -19.97
C SER A 3 -5.08 -39.26 -20.06
N SER A 4 -4.65 -38.01 -20.00
CA SER A 4 -3.25 -37.68 -19.79
C SER A 4 -2.93 -37.88 -18.30
N ASP A 5 -2.57 -39.12 -17.95
CA ASP A 5 -1.86 -39.42 -16.70
C ASP A 5 -0.46 -38.79 -16.80
N THR A 6 -0.38 -37.49 -16.54
CA THR A 6 0.86 -36.89 -16.07
C THR A 6 1.03 -37.32 -14.63
N ASN A 7 1.80 -38.40 -14.41
CA ASN A 7 2.34 -38.75 -13.11
C ASN A 7 3.25 -37.60 -12.67
N ASP A 8 2.63 -36.58 -12.09
CA ASP A 8 3.31 -35.59 -11.29
C ASP A 8 3.66 -36.28 -9.98
N ASP A 9 4.95 -36.49 -9.72
CA ASP A 9 5.50 -37.21 -8.57
C ASP A 9 5.45 -36.34 -7.31
N PHE A 10 4.30 -35.69 -7.09
CA PHE A 10 4.03 -34.84 -5.94
C PHE A 10 3.49 -35.72 -4.81
N ASP A 11 4.24 -35.82 -3.73
CA ASP A 11 3.91 -36.63 -2.54
C ASP A 11 3.27 -35.81 -1.41
N GLY A 12 2.94 -34.54 -1.70
CA GLY A 12 2.26 -33.60 -0.80
C GLY A 12 0.73 -33.66 -0.84
N VAL A 13 0.10 -32.67 -0.21
CA VAL A 13 -1.37 -32.51 -0.22
C VAL A 13 -1.78 -31.60 -1.37
N ASP A 14 -2.77 -32.00 -2.16
CA ASP A 14 -3.29 -31.19 -3.27
C ASP A 14 -4.69 -30.64 -2.93
N ILE A 15 -4.92 -29.37 -3.23
CA ILE A 15 -6.16 -28.64 -2.94
C ILE A 15 -6.59 -27.87 -4.18
N ASP A 16 -7.69 -28.31 -4.79
CA ASP A 16 -8.30 -27.64 -5.93
C ASP A 16 -9.36 -26.62 -5.51
N TYR A 17 -9.38 -25.46 -6.17
CA TYR A 17 -10.38 -24.40 -5.98
C TYR A 17 -11.18 -24.13 -7.26
N GLU A 18 -12.45 -23.78 -7.07
CA GLU A 18 -13.34 -23.36 -8.16
C GLU A 18 -13.20 -21.87 -8.53
N GLY A 19 -12.32 -21.11 -7.88
CA GLY A 19 -12.14 -19.67 -8.13
C GLY A 19 -10.68 -19.25 -8.14
N GLU A 20 -10.42 -18.07 -8.69
CA GLU A 20 -9.08 -17.48 -8.84
C GLU A 20 -8.47 -17.11 -7.50
N ILE A 21 -7.25 -17.58 -7.27
CA ILE A 21 -6.46 -17.18 -6.11
C ILE A 21 -5.62 -15.97 -6.50
N SER A 22 -5.73 -14.91 -5.70
CA SER A 22 -4.91 -13.73 -5.86
C SER A 22 -3.52 -13.92 -5.25
N ASP A 23 -3.44 -14.56 -4.09
CA ASP A 23 -2.20 -14.67 -3.33
C ASP A 23 -2.20 -15.86 -2.35
N VAL A 24 -1.01 -16.38 -2.04
CA VAL A 24 -0.78 -17.39 -1.00
C VAL A 24 0.37 -16.89 -0.14
N THR A 25 0.16 -16.82 1.17
CA THR A 25 1.18 -16.40 2.15
C THR A 25 1.29 -17.43 3.26
N VAL A 26 2.41 -17.42 3.99
CA VAL A 26 2.54 -18.21 5.23
C VAL A 26 2.93 -17.29 6.37
N GLY A 27 2.18 -17.32 7.46
CA GLY A 27 2.46 -16.56 8.67
C GLY A 27 3.63 -17.13 9.47
N ASP A 28 4.13 -16.34 10.43
CA ASP A 28 5.24 -16.73 11.33
C ASP A 28 4.92 -17.97 12.18
N ASP A 29 3.63 -18.27 12.36
CA ASP A 29 3.12 -19.45 13.04
C ASP A 29 3.02 -20.69 12.13
N GLY A 30 3.40 -20.55 10.84
CA GLY A 30 3.32 -21.61 9.84
C GLY A 30 1.92 -21.83 9.28
N VAL A 31 0.96 -20.94 9.57
CA VAL A 31 -0.38 -20.99 9.00
C VAL A 31 -0.36 -20.39 7.60
N ILE A 32 -0.84 -21.16 6.63
CA ILE A 32 -0.92 -20.77 5.22
C ILE A 32 -2.23 -20.01 5.02
N VAL A 33 -2.16 -18.81 4.46
CA VAL A 33 -3.34 -17.98 4.13
C VAL A 33 -3.44 -17.87 2.61
N VAL A 34 -4.54 -18.40 2.07
CA VAL A 34 -4.91 -18.31 0.65
C VAL A 34 -5.92 -17.18 0.51
N THR A 35 -5.60 -16.17 -0.30
CA THR A 35 -6.47 -15.02 -0.58
C THR A 35 -7.01 -15.12 -2.00
N TYR A 36 -8.32 -15.15 -2.16
CA TYR A 36 -8.99 -15.15 -3.45
C TYR A 36 -9.08 -13.74 -4.04
N GLU A 37 -9.28 -13.61 -5.35
CA GLU A 37 -9.46 -12.30 -6.01
C GLU A 37 -10.62 -11.48 -5.45
N ASN A 38 -11.64 -12.14 -4.89
CA ASN A 38 -12.78 -11.47 -4.25
C ASN A 38 -12.47 -10.95 -2.82
N GLY A 39 -11.24 -11.11 -2.34
CA GLY A 39 -10.79 -10.71 -1.01
C GLY A 39 -11.15 -11.68 0.13
N MET A 40 -11.80 -12.80 -0.17
CA MET A 40 -12.02 -13.85 0.81
C MET A 40 -10.68 -14.53 1.14
N GLN A 41 -10.52 -14.95 2.39
CA GLN A 41 -9.32 -15.64 2.86
C GLN A 41 -9.67 -16.98 3.48
N HIS A 42 -8.90 -18.00 3.15
CA HIS A 42 -8.93 -19.31 3.79
C HIS A 42 -7.58 -19.62 4.41
N THR A 43 -7.59 -20.35 5.53
CA THR A 43 -6.38 -20.70 6.26
C THR A 43 -6.19 -22.20 6.34
N TYR A 44 -4.94 -22.65 6.25
CA TYR A 44 -4.54 -24.04 6.28
C TYR A 44 -3.33 -24.22 7.20
N GLU A 45 -3.37 -25.28 8.01
CA GLU A 45 -2.16 -25.75 8.68
C GLU A 45 -1.37 -26.64 7.72
N GLN A 46 -0.05 -26.49 7.73
CA GLN A 46 0.79 -27.33 6.90
C GLN A 46 0.79 -28.77 7.43
N PRO A 47 0.51 -29.79 6.59
CA PRO A 47 0.55 -31.17 7.01
C PRO A 47 1.95 -31.57 7.48
N VAL A 48 2.02 -32.44 8.49
CA VAL A 48 3.28 -32.93 9.08
C VAL A 48 3.32 -34.46 8.96
N ASP A 49 4.47 -35.00 8.60
CA ASP A 49 4.71 -36.44 8.62
C ASP A 49 4.67 -36.96 10.07
N PRO A 50 3.79 -37.92 10.39
CA PRO A 50 3.66 -38.41 11.76
C PRO A 50 4.86 -39.24 12.24
N GLU A 51 5.72 -39.73 11.34
CA GLU A 51 6.91 -40.51 11.68
C GLU A 51 8.15 -39.63 11.87
N THR A 52 8.37 -38.63 11.00
CA THR A 52 9.56 -37.76 11.06
C THR A 52 9.31 -36.44 11.77
N GLY A 53 8.06 -35.97 11.82
CA GLY A 53 7.71 -34.63 12.30
C GLY A 53 8.05 -33.52 11.31
N GLU A 54 8.47 -33.86 10.09
CA GLU A 54 8.79 -32.89 9.03
C GLU A 54 7.51 -32.42 8.32
N LYS A 55 7.50 -31.16 7.92
CA LYS A 55 6.40 -30.58 7.14
C LYS A 55 6.35 -31.23 5.76
N LYS A 56 5.15 -31.40 5.22
CA LYS A 56 4.93 -31.86 3.85
C LYS A 56 4.53 -30.69 2.95
N ASP A 57 4.85 -30.84 1.68
CA ASP A 57 4.47 -29.87 0.66
C ASP A 57 2.93 -29.85 0.50
N ILE A 58 2.40 -28.68 0.17
CA ILE A 58 0.99 -28.50 -0.18
C ILE A 58 0.90 -27.73 -1.48
N ARG A 59 0.02 -28.20 -2.36
CA ARG A 59 -0.29 -27.59 -3.64
C ARG A 59 -1.70 -27.05 -3.63
N PHE A 60 -1.86 -25.85 -4.17
CA PHE A 60 -3.13 -25.20 -4.41
C PHE A 60 -3.27 -25.00 -5.91
N THR A 61 -4.36 -25.44 -6.50
CA THR A 61 -4.67 -25.24 -7.92
C THR A 61 -5.95 -24.44 -8.04
N ASP A 62 -5.94 -23.32 -8.77
CA ASP A 62 -7.14 -22.52 -9.00
C ASP A 62 -7.90 -22.92 -10.28
N SER A 63 -9.00 -22.21 -10.54
CA SER A 63 -9.84 -22.42 -11.71
C SER A 63 -9.17 -22.09 -13.05
N SER A 64 -8.14 -21.25 -13.06
CA SER A 64 -7.30 -20.96 -14.24
C SER A 64 -6.26 -22.03 -14.50
N GLY A 65 -6.03 -22.94 -13.54
CA GLY A 65 -4.98 -23.93 -13.59
C GLY A 65 -3.62 -23.39 -13.15
N ASP A 66 -3.59 -22.21 -12.51
CA ASP A 66 -2.39 -21.74 -11.81
C ASP A 66 -2.20 -22.59 -10.55
N MET A 67 -0.96 -23.04 -10.32
CA MET A 67 -0.61 -23.83 -9.14
C MET A 67 0.33 -23.04 -8.23
N TRP A 68 0.06 -23.07 -6.93
CA TRP A 68 0.99 -22.65 -5.89
C TRP A 68 1.42 -23.86 -5.06
N VAL A 69 2.72 -24.03 -4.86
CA VAL A 69 3.27 -25.07 -3.98
C VAL A 69 3.97 -24.41 -2.81
N VAL A 70 3.54 -24.71 -1.59
CA VAL A 70 4.23 -24.37 -0.35
C VAL A 70 5.02 -25.60 0.08
N ASP A 71 6.34 -25.52 0.03
CA ASP A 71 7.22 -26.64 0.37
C ASP A 71 7.41 -26.79 1.89
N SER A 72 8.04 -27.89 2.28
CA SER A 72 8.40 -28.21 3.68
C SER A 72 9.22 -27.12 4.38
N ASP A 73 9.96 -26.29 3.64
CA ASP A 73 10.74 -25.14 4.13
C ASP A 73 9.92 -23.84 4.16
N VAL A 74 8.60 -23.92 3.93
CA VAL A 74 7.66 -22.79 3.93
C VAL A 74 7.86 -21.84 2.75
N LYS A 75 8.55 -22.28 1.70
CA LYS A 75 8.74 -21.48 0.48
C LYS A 75 7.61 -21.74 -0.50
N ILE A 76 7.11 -20.66 -1.08
CA ILE A 76 6.01 -20.68 -2.03
C ILE A 76 6.55 -20.59 -3.45
N THR A 77 6.10 -21.47 -4.34
CA THR A 77 6.41 -21.45 -5.77
C THR A 77 5.13 -21.43 -6.59
N LYS A 78 5.04 -20.57 -7.62
CA LYS A 78 3.89 -20.49 -8.53
C LYS A 78 4.25 -21.05 -9.90
N SER A 79 3.50 -22.03 -10.41
CA SER A 79 3.67 -22.55 -11.76
C SER A 79 3.14 -21.55 -12.81
N GLY A 80 3.90 -21.29 -13.86
CA GLY A 80 3.54 -20.32 -14.92
C GLY A 80 4.55 -19.19 -15.09
N GLN A 81 5.44 -19.01 -14.11
CA GLN A 81 6.57 -18.08 -14.19
C GLN A 81 7.78 -18.83 -14.77
N ASN A 82 8.04 -18.66 -16.07
CA ASN A 82 9.19 -19.24 -16.74
C ASN A 82 10.49 -18.91 -15.98
N ASN A 83 11.23 -19.98 -15.64
CA ASN A 83 12.57 -19.99 -15.06
C ASN A 83 13.50 -18.93 -15.68
N GLY A 84 13.75 -17.86 -14.94
CA GLY A 84 15.01 -17.13 -14.95
C GLY A 84 15.53 -17.12 -13.51
N ASN A 85 16.68 -17.75 -13.29
CA ASN A 85 17.40 -17.86 -12.01
C ASN A 85 17.10 -16.70 -11.03
N ASN A 86 16.27 -16.98 -10.02
CA ASN A 86 16.29 -16.23 -8.77
C ASN A 86 16.77 -17.18 -7.67
N THR A 87 18.04 -16.98 -7.32
CA THR A 87 18.58 -17.23 -5.98
C THR A 87 17.55 -16.84 -4.92
N PRO A 88 17.43 -17.56 -3.80
CA PRO A 88 16.49 -17.19 -2.74
C PRO A 88 16.95 -15.83 -2.20
N ASP A 89 16.14 -14.80 -2.43
CA ASP A 89 16.34 -13.50 -1.80
C ASP A 89 15.72 -13.58 -0.41
N GLU A 90 16.56 -13.85 0.57
CA GLU A 90 16.26 -13.56 1.97
C GLU A 90 15.98 -12.06 2.10
N GLY A 91 14.71 -11.67 1.96
CA GLY A 91 14.25 -10.30 2.14
C GLY A 91 13.75 -9.63 0.87
N SER A 92 12.75 -10.22 0.20
CA SER A 92 12.03 -9.52 -0.86
C SER A 92 11.35 -8.26 -0.28
N GLN A 93 12.09 -7.15 -0.23
CA GLN A 93 11.53 -5.82 -0.21
C GLN A 93 10.61 -5.76 -1.42
N GLN A 94 9.31 -5.84 -1.17
CA GLN A 94 8.29 -5.91 -2.18
C GLN A 94 8.39 -4.64 -3.03
N GLN A 95 9.09 -4.72 -4.16
CA GLN A 95 9.47 -3.53 -4.93
C GLN A 95 8.23 -2.72 -5.29
N PHE A 96 8.29 -1.41 -5.08
CA PHE A 96 7.24 -0.50 -5.47
C PHE A 96 7.25 -0.29 -6.99
N THR A 97 6.07 -0.24 -7.61
CA THR A 97 5.96 0.19 -9.01
C THR A 97 6.35 1.66 -9.14
N ILE A 98 6.60 2.14 -10.36
CA ILE A 98 6.97 3.54 -10.55
C ILE A 98 5.86 4.50 -10.12
N GLU A 99 4.61 4.11 -10.36
CA GLU A 99 3.43 4.85 -9.93
C GLU A 99 3.30 4.87 -8.40
N GLU A 100 3.62 3.76 -7.73
CA GLU A 100 3.65 3.72 -6.26
C GLU A 100 4.76 4.62 -5.72
N LYS A 101 5.96 4.57 -6.31
CA LYS A 101 7.09 5.45 -5.95
C LYS A 101 6.74 6.94 -6.12
N ILE A 102 5.98 7.30 -7.16
CA ILE A 102 5.49 8.69 -7.35
C ILE A 102 4.61 9.13 -6.18
N VAL A 103 3.64 8.31 -5.78
CA VAL A 103 2.76 8.64 -4.65
C VAL A 103 3.56 8.75 -3.35
N ILE A 104 4.50 7.83 -3.10
CA ILE A 104 5.34 7.85 -1.90
C ILE A 104 6.22 9.11 -1.85
N ALA A 105 6.85 9.48 -2.98
CA ALA A 105 7.67 10.69 -3.06
C ALA A 105 6.85 11.95 -2.74
N VAL A 106 5.60 12.02 -3.22
CA VAL A 106 4.68 13.12 -2.89
C VAL A 106 4.34 13.14 -1.40
N LEU A 107 4.10 11.98 -0.79
CA LEU A 107 3.81 11.89 0.65
C LEU A 107 5.01 12.33 1.50
N GLU A 108 6.24 11.98 1.11
CA GLU A 108 7.47 12.45 1.78
C GLU A 108 7.63 13.98 1.67
N ASP A 109 7.34 14.57 0.51
CA ASP A 109 7.31 16.03 0.32
C ASP A 109 6.24 16.68 1.20
N PHE A 110 5.04 16.11 1.27
CA PHE A 110 3.96 16.61 2.11
C PHE A 110 4.33 16.56 3.60
N LYS A 111 4.89 15.44 4.08
CA LYS A 111 5.35 15.30 5.46
C LYS A 111 6.35 16.40 5.81
N THR A 112 7.35 16.60 4.98
CA THR A 112 8.42 17.60 5.19
C THR A 112 7.83 19.03 5.26
N ARG A 113 6.90 19.34 4.37
CA ARG A 113 6.24 20.65 4.31
C ARG A 113 5.31 20.90 5.50
N MET A 114 4.54 19.90 5.89
CA MET A 114 3.66 19.99 7.06
C MET A 114 4.48 20.15 8.34
N GLU A 115 5.55 19.37 8.51
CA GLU A 115 6.48 19.50 9.64
C GLU A 115 7.04 20.92 9.74
N ALA A 116 7.62 21.40 8.64
CA ALA A 116 8.21 22.74 8.59
C ALA A 116 7.16 23.83 8.87
N TRP A 117 5.95 23.68 8.34
CA TRP A 117 4.86 24.61 8.59
C TRP A 117 4.42 24.59 10.07
N LEU A 118 4.24 23.41 10.67
CA LEU A 118 3.86 23.25 12.08
C LEU A 118 4.92 23.82 13.03
N GLU A 119 6.20 23.70 12.68
CA GLU A 119 7.28 24.28 13.47
C GLU A 119 7.22 25.80 13.54
N VAL A 120 6.81 26.49 12.48
CA VAL A 120 6.83 27.96 12.40
C VAL A 120 5.45 28.60 12.63
N HIS A 121 4.37 27.83 12.49
CA HIS A 121 3.01 28.33 12.63
C HIS A 121 2.75 28.88 14.04
N GLY A 122 2.16 30.08 14.12
CA GLY A 122 1.85 30.75 15.38
C GLY A 122 3.06 31.32 16.13
N LYS A 123 4.29 31.16 15.63
CA LYS A 123 5.45 31.87 16.18
C LYS A 123 5.38 33.35 15.75
N GLY A 124 5.64 34.24 16.72
CA GLY A 124 5.85 35.67 16.46
C GLY A 124 7.05 35.91 15.53
N PRO A 125 7.39 37.19 15.21
CA PRO A 125 8.03 37.56 13.95
C PRO A 125 9.14 36.60 13.54
N LEU A 126 8.84 35.86 12.47
CA LEU A 126 9.71 34.86 11.89
C LEU A 126 10.92 35.53 11.24
N SER A 127 12.07 34.85 11.31
CA SER A 127 13.23 35.23 10.51
C SER A 127 12.92 35.07 9.01
N ASP A 128 13.68 35.77 8.16
CA ASP A 128 13.58 35.60 6.70
C ASP A 128 13.80 34.13 6.27
N TYR A 129 14.60 33.39 7.05
CA TYR A 129 14.79 31.95 6.86
C TYR A 129 13.49 31.19 7.14
N GLU A 130 12.87 31.39 8.29
CA GLU A 130 11.60 30.75 8.68
C GLU A 130 10.44 31.14 7.74
N MET A 131 10.39 32.38 7.25
CA MET A 131 9.38 32.82 6.28
C MET A 131 9.43 32.02 4.97
N MET A 132 10.61 31.55 4.55
CA MET A 132 10.75 30.72 3.34
C MET A 132 10.07 29.35 3.49
N TRP A 133 9.84 28.89 4.73
CA TRP A 133 9.21 27.60 5.04
C TRP A 133 7.70 27.72 5.28
N VAL A 134 7.19 28.91 5.61
CA VAL A 134 5.75 29.17 5.84
C VAL A 134 4.92 29.01 4.57
N GLU A 135 5.48 29.33 3.40
CA GLU A 135 4.80 29.15 2.11
C GLU A 135 4.74 27.68 1.65
N GLY A 136 5.26 26.76 2.48
CA GLY A 136 5.49 25.37 2.11
C GLY A 136 4.27 24.45 2.17
N LEU A 137 3.18 24.81 2.85
CA LEU A 137 2.07 23.87 3.04
C LEU A 137 1.52 23.37 1.68
N PRO A 138 1.26 22.06 1.52
CA PRO A 138 0.60 21.56 0.32
C PRO A 138 -0.70 22.33 0.08
N GLY A 139 -0.86 22.96 -1.09
CA GLY A 139 -1.93 23.94 -1.34
C GLY A 139 -3.37 23.40 -1.30
N CYS A 140 -3.53 22.10 -1.07
CA CYS A 140 -4.80 21.42 -0.85
C CYS A 140 -5.18 21.32 0.64
N LEU A 141 -4.23 21.50 1.56
CA LEU A 141 -4.49 21.45 3.00
C LEU A 141 -4.97 22.82 3.49
N PRO A 142 -5.97 22.88 4.39
CA PRO A 142 -6.39 24.12 5.01
C PRO A 142 -5.32 24.63 5.99
N GLU A 143 -5.21 25.95 6.15
CA GLU A 143 -4.30 26.61 7.11
C GLU A 143 -4.82 26.50 8.56
N ASN A 144 -5.22 25.30 8.99
CA ASN A 144 -5.64 25.01 10.36
C ASN A 144 -4.60 24.10 11.01
N ALA A 145 -3.93 24.57 12.06
CA ALA A 145 -2.83 23.83 12.66
C ALA A 145 -3.22 22.48 13.24
N GLY A 146 -4.37 22.39 13.92
CA GLY A 146 -4.85 21.10 14.44
C GLY A 146 -5.21 20.11 13.34
N PHE A 147 -5.68 20.60 12.19
CA PHE A 147 -5.93 19.74 11.03
C PHE A 147 -4.62 19.29 10.37
N VAL A 148 -3.68 20.21 10.16
CA VAL A 148 -2.38 19.90 9.55
C VAL A 148 -1.60 18.90 10.42
N ASP A 149 -1.61 19.06 11.74
CA ASP A 149 -0.98 18.14 12.71
C ASP A 149 -1.54 16.71 12.56
N LYS A 150 -2.85 16.56 12.45
CA LYS A 150 -3.49 15.25 12.24
C LYS A 150 -3.14 14.62 10.89
N VAL A 151 -3.14 15.42 9.82
CA VAL A 151 -2.75 14.93 8.49
C VAL A 151 -1.28 14.54 8.49
N TYR A 152 -0.42 15.30 9.19
CA TYR A 152 0.99 14.95 9.41
C TYR A 152 1.13 13.60 10.11
N ASP A 153 0.47 13.40 11.26
CA ASP A 153 0.51 12.14 12.00
C ASP A 153 0.05 10.95 11.14
N TYR A 154 -1.02 11.12 10.37
CA TYR A 154 -1.53 10.09 9.47
C TYR A 154 -0.53 9.78 8.35
N VAL A 155 0.08 10.80 7.74
CA VAL A 155 1.10 10.61 6.69
C VAL A 155 2.35 9.96 7.27
N ASP A 156 2.76 10.31 8.49
CA ASP A 156 3.88 9.69 9.19
C ASP A 156 3.63 8.19 9.42
N GLU A 157 2.49 7.84 10.02
CA GLU A 157 2.08 6.45 10.26
C GLU A 157 1.96 5.64 8.96
N LEU A 158 1.48 6.29 7.88
CA LEU A 158 1.39 5.68 6.56
C LEU A 158 2.79 5.38 6.02
N LEU A 159 3.74 6.31 6.09
CA LEU A 159 5.10 6.16 5.57
C LEU A 159 5.94 5.13 6.35
N GLU A 160 5.67 4.92 7.64
CA GLU A 160 6.34 3.91 8.47
C GLU A 160 5.97 2.46 8.11
N SER A 161 4.84 2.24 7.42
CA SER A 161 4.34 0.90 7.08
C SER A 161 4.34 0.66 5.57
N GLU A 162 5.15 -0.30 5.11
CA GLU A 162 5.17 -0.77 3.71
C GLU A 162 3.78 -1.17 3.20
N ALA A 163 3.01 -1.89 4.01
CA ALA A 163 1.66 -2.31 3.66
C ALA A 163 0.70 -1.12 3.50
N LYS A 164 0.79 -0.11 4.37
CA LYS A 164 -0.04 1.10 4.28
C LYS A 164 0.35 1.96 3.07
N LYS A 165 1.65 2.12 2.80
CA LYS A 165 2.17 2.79 1.59
C LYS A 165 1.58 2.17 0.33
N LYS A 166 1.67 0.85 0.18
CA LYS A 166 1.10 0.13 -0.99
C LYS A 166 -0.41 0.30 -1.07
N ALA A 167 -1.13 0.05 0.01
CA ALA A 167 -2.58 0.15 0.03
C ALA A 167 -3.06 1.56 -0.36
N PHE A 168 -2.40 2.60 0.14
CA PHE A 168 -2.72 3.98 -0.20
C PHE A 168 -2.35 4.31 -1.64
N ALA A 169 -1.16 3.95 -2.09
CA ALA A 169 -0.73 4.16 -3.48
C ALA A 169 -1.68 3.48 -4.49
N ALA A 170 -2.12 2.27 -4.20
CA ALA A 170 -3.11 1.55 -5.00
C ALA A 170 -4.45 2.32 -5.07
N LYS A 171 -4.96 2.86 -3.95
CA LYS A 171 -6.17 3.71 -3.95
C LYS A 171 -5.99 4.95 -4.82
N VAL A 172 -4.85 5.63 -4.73
CA VAL A 172 -4.57 6.80 -5.56
C VAL A 172 -4.57 6.42 -7.05
N GLN A 173 -3.91 5.32 -7.41
CA GLN A 173 -3.83 4.83 -8.80
C GLN A 173 -5.18 4.43 -9.38
N GLN A 174 -6.00 3.69 -8.62
CA GLN A 174 -7.34 3.29 -9.06
C GLN A 174 -8.20 4.49 -9.45
N ASN A 175 -8.02 5.62 -8.77
CA ASN A 175 -8.77 6.85 -9.02
C ASN A 175 -8.11 7.78 -10.04
N ASN A 176 -6.87 7.51 -10.48
CA ASN A 176 -6.06 8.44 -11.27
C ASN A 176 -5.18 7.70 -12.30
N SER A 177 -5.79 7.27 -13.42
CA SER A 177 -5.11 6.53 -14.48
C SER A 177 -3.93 7.28 -15.13
N PHE A 178 -3.88 8.61 -15.03
CA PHE A 178 -2.81 9.43 -15.59
C PHE A 178 -1.45 9.20 -14.90
N LEU A 179 -1.41 8.60 -13.70
CA LEU A 179 -0.16 8.29 -13.02
C LEU A 179 0.70 7.31 -13.82
N SER A 180 0.08 6.40 -14.57
CA SER A 180 0.81 5.49 -15.45
C SER A 180 1.46 6.25 -16.62
N ASP A 181 0.74 7.22 -17.22
CA ASP A 181 1.30 8.07 -18.28
C ASP A 181 2.46 8.93 -17.79
N ILE A 182 2.39 9.40 -16.55
CA ILE A 182 3.49 10.12 -15.88
C ILE A 182 4.69 9.19 -15.68
N GLY A 183 4.46 7.96 -15.23
CA GLY A 183 5.49 6.96 -14.92
C GLY A 183 6.24 6.41 -16.13
N GLN A 184 5.64 6.43 -17.33
CA GLN A 184 6.23 5.85 -18.56
C GLN A 184 7.60 6.42 -18.96
N ASN A 185 7.92 7.64 -18.54
CA ASN A 185 9.19 8.30 -18.88
C ASN A 185 10.27 8.17 -17.80
N ILE A 186 9.99 7.45 -16.72
CA ILE A 186 10.90 7.29 -15.58
C ILE A 186 11.40 5.85 -15.56
N SER A 187 12.69 5.66 -15.24
CA SER A 187 13.24 4.31 -15.11
C SER A 187 12.60 3.59 -13.92
N ALA A 188 12.27 2.31 -14.08
CA ALA A 188 11.76 1.48 -12.98
C ALA A 188 12.74 1.42 -11.79
N ASP A 189 14.04 1.56 -12.06
CA ASP A 189 15.11 1.57 -11.05
C ASP A 189 15.26 2.90 -10.30
N THR A 190 14.51 3.94 -10.71
CA THR A 190 14.58 5.25 -10.04
C THR A 190 14.19 5.12 -8.58
N GLU A 191 15.00 5.65 -7.68
CA GLU A 191 14.70 5.66 -6.25
C GLU A 191 13.62 6.71 -5.93
N VAL A 192 12.85 6.51 -4.86
CA VAL A 192 11.80 7.44 -4.42
C VAL A 192 12.33 8.87 -4.28
N SER A 193 13.53 9.01 -3.70
CA SER A 193 14.19 10.31 -3.48
C SER A 193 14.55 11.07 -4.77
N GLU A 194 14.56 10.40 -5.92
CA GLU A 194 14.90 10.99 -7.22
C GLU A 194 13.67 11.34 -8.06
N ILE A 195 12.49 10.82 -7.70
CA ILE A 195 11.26 10.93 -8.50
C ILE A 195 10.87 12.38 -8.78
N GLU A 196 10.94 13.27 -7.78
CA GLU A 196 10.59 14.68 -7.96
C GLU A 196 11.42 15.33 -9.08
N ARG A 197 12.72 15.01 -9.14
CA ARG A 197 13.64 15.55 -10.15
C ARG A 197 13.44 14.95 -11.54
N SER A 198 12.93 13.73 -11.61
CA SER A 198 12.62 13.03 -12.85
C SER A 198 11.29 13.51 -13.47
N LEU A 199 10.46 14.21 -12.71
CA LEU A 199 9.17 14.71 -13.14
C LEU A 199 9.23 16.16 -13.62
N SER A 200 8.38 16.50 -14.60
CA SER A 200 8.11 17.89 -14.92
C SER A 200 7.31 18.54 -13.80
N SER A 201 7.42 19.86 -13.65
CA SER A 201 6.62 20.61 -12.66
C SER A 201 5.11 20.38 -12.83
N GLU A 202 4.63 20.17 -14.05
CA GLU A 202 3.22 19.89 -14.33
C GLU A 202 2.83 18.48 -13.84
N ASN A 203 3.63 17.46 -14.16
CA ASN A 203 3.38 16.09 -13.72
C ASN A 203 3.45 15.97 -12.20
N TRP A 204 4.43 16.65 -11.57
CA TRP A 204 4.54 16.71 -10.11
C TRP A 204 3.29 17.33 -9.47
N GLN A 205 2.80 18.45 -10.01
CA GLN A 205 1.58 19.09 -9.51
C GLN A 205 0.34 18.20 -9.68
N GLN A 206 0.22 17.48 -10.80
CA GLN A 206 -0.88 16.54 -11.02
C GLN A 206 -0.84 15.38 -10.03
N ALA A 207 0.33 14.76 -9.84
CA ALA A 207 0.53 13.69 -8.87
C ALA A 207 0.27 14.17 -7.42
N SER A 208 0.74 15.38 -7.08
CA SER A 208 0.48 16.04 -5.80
C SER A 208 -1.01 16.26 -5.58
N GLY A 209 -1.73 16.77 -6.58
CA GLY A 209 -3.17 17.00 -6.51
C GLY A 209 -3.97 15.71 -6.32
N ALA A 210 -3.64 14.65 -7.05
CA ALA A 210 -4.29 13.35 -6.91
C ALA A 210 -4.04 12.71 -5.53
N THR A 211 -2.78 12.71 -5.09
CA THR A 211 -2.38 12.18 -3.78
C THR A 211 -3.09 12.94 -2.67
N CYS A 212 -3.13 14.27 -2.75
CA CYS A 212 -3.80 15.07 -1.74
C CYS A 212 -5.31 14.87 -1.70
N LYS A 213 -5.95 14.76 -2.86
CA LYS A 213 -7.39 14.49 -2.92
C LYS A 213 -7.73 13.16 -2.25
N GLN A 214 -6.90 12.13 -2.47
CA GLN A 214 -7.07 10.84 -1.81
C GLN A 214 -6.83 10.96 -0.30
N LEU A 215 -5.76 11.65 0.10
CA LEU A 215 -5.41 11.89 1.50
C LEU A 215 -6.57 12.52 2.27
N LEU A 216 -7.15 13.60 1.74
CA LEU A 216 -8.29 14.30 2.34
C LEU A 216 -9.59 13.50 2.35
N SER A 217 -9.67 12.41 1.59
CA SER A 217 -10.84 11.52 1.55
C SER A 217 -10.74 10.33 2.49
N GLU A 218 -9.59 10.10 3.15
CA GLU A 218 -9.43 8.98 4.07
C GLU A 218 -10.29 9.17 5.33
N ASP A 219 -10.95 8.10 5.77
CA ASP A 219 -11.88 8.12 6.90
C ASP A 219 -11.23 8.59 8.21
N ALA A 220 -9.93 8.31 8.37
CA ALA A 220 -9.11 8.80 9.49
C ALA A 220 -9.04 10.34 9.56
N ILE A 221 -9.18 11.01 8.41
CA ILE A 221 -9.16 12.47 8.29
C ILE A 221 -10.59 13.04 8.25
N THR A 222 -11.53 12.38 7.57
CA THR A 222 -12.90 12.88 7.37
C THR A 222 -13.81 12.70 8.59
N SER A 223 -13.64 11.63 9.39
CA SER A 223 -14.49 11.34 10.55
C SER A 223 -14.40 12.40 11.64
N GLU A 224 -13.26 13.09 11.75
CA GLU A 224 -13.04 14.15 12.75
C GLU A 224 -13.23 15.56 12.22
N MET A 225 -13.28 15.75 10.89
CA MET A 225 -13.67 17.02 10.29
C MET A 225 -15.10 17.41 10.69
N ILE A 226 -15.98 16.41 10.82
CA ILE A 226 -17.36 16.55 11.33
C ILE A 226 -17.37 16.94 12.82
N VAL A 227 -16.38 16.51 13.61
CA VAL A 227 -16.31 16.79 15.05
C VAL A 227 -15.77 18.21 15.29
N MET A 228 -14.77 18.66 14.53
CA MET A 228 -14.21 20.01 14.68
C MET A 228 -15.16 21.12 14.21
N GLU A 229 -16.01 20.90 13.20
CA GLU A 229 -17.08 21.85 12.84
C GLU A 229 -18.16 22.00 13.94
N LEU A 230 -18.33 21.00 14.80
CA LEU A 230 -19.36 21.02 15.85
C LEU A 230 -18.90 21.72 17.14
N GLU A 231 -17.60 21.77 17.41
CA GLU A 231 -17.06 22.38 18.63
C GLU A 231 -16.95 23.92 18.54
N ASP A 232 -16.95 24.48 17.33
CA ASP A 232 -16.87 25.93 17.07
C ASP A 232 -18.24 26.62 16.83
N CYS A 233 -19.36 25.94 17.05
CA CYS A 233 -20.70 26.59 17.05
C CYS A 233 -21.33 26.62 18.45
N PRO A 234 -20.86 27.47 19.38
CA PRO A 234 -21.45 27.62 20.71
C PRO A 234 -22.91 28.14 20.70
N ASP A 235 -23.46 28.48 19.53
CA ASP A 235 -24.82 29.01 19.36
C ASP A 235 -25.66 28.27 18.28
N CYS A 236 -25.24 27.07 17.85
CA CYS A 236 -26.09 26.22 17.01
C CYS A 236 -27.19 25.59 17.88
N LYS A 237 -28.21 26.38 18.20
CA LYS A 237 -29.47 25.87 18.76
C LYS A 237 -30.03 24.81 17.82
N LEU A 238 -30.13 23.60 18.35
CA LEU A 238 -30.97 22.54 17.81
C LEU A 238 -32.35 23.12 17.51
N VAL A 239 -32.66 23.30 16.24
CA VAL A 239 -34.05 23.43 15.80
C VAL A 239 -34.61 22.01 15.83
N GLU A 240 -35.13 21.62 16.99
CA GLU A 240 -36.02 20.46 17.09
C GLU A 240 -37.25 20.75 16.22
N ASN A 241 -37.35 20.06 15.08
CA ASN A 241 -38.55 20.07 14.27
C ASN A 241 -39.69 19.41 15.06
N ALA A 242 -40.71 20.20 15.42
CA ALA A 242 -42.01 19.75 15.89
C ALA A 242 -43.00 19.60 14.73
#